data_AF-A0A7X3YUB4-F1
#
_entry.id   AF-A0A7X3YUB4-F1
#
_cell.length_a   1.000
_cell.length_b   1.000
_cell.length_c   1.000
_cell.angle_alpha   90.00
_cell.angle_beta   90.00
_cell.angle_gamma   90.00
#
_symmetry.space_group_name_H-M   'P 1'
#
loop_
_entity.id
_entity.type
_entity.pdbx_description
1 polymer ?
#
loop_
_entity_poly.entity_id
_entity_poly.type
_entity_poly.pdbx_seq_one_letter_code
_entity_poly.pdbx_strand_id
1 'polypeptide(L)'
;MQTLDVDNPGLPDLQFVLMVAALCTADIPSLNVPEDVRRTVFDRCWALLHDTPPPAGNAQRVLDLRAGDEVTLDALVAVIRNTLHDHGYTTLTWDHGPSEPTQSTSPDAQPLIDRLRYWDPAHPPPVDGPSEAGQN
;
A
#
# COMPACT_ATOMS: atom_id res chain seq x y z
N MET A 1 17.46 5.08 -4.26
CA MET A 1 16.59 6.25 -4.47
C MET A 1 15.49 5.89 -5.46
N GLN A 2 14.24 5.91 -4.99
CA GLN A 2 13.04 5.63 -5.76
C GLN A 2 12.29 6.94 -6.04
N THR A 3 11.57 7.00 -7.15
CA THR A 3 10.84 8.18 -7.60
C THR A 3 9.45 7.82 -8.12
N LEU A 4 8.46 8.66 -7.85
CA LEU A 4 7.11 8.57 -8.40
C LEU A 4 6.69 9.92 -8.96
N ASP A 5 6.36 9.97 -10.25
CA ASP A 5 5.79 11.14 -10.88
C ASP A 5 4.29 11.23 -10.54
N VAL A 6 3.82 12.38 -10.07
CA VAL A 6 2.45 12.57 -9.58
C VAL A 6 1.45 12.66 -10.75
N ASP A 7 1.89 13.21 -11.86
CA ASP A 7 1.06 13.45 -13.04
C ASP A 7 1.02 12.23 -13.95
N ASN A 8 2.16 11.55 -14.10
CA ASN A 8 2.30 10.38 -14.96
C ASN A 8 3.01 9.22 -14.24
N PRO A 9 2.35 8.58 -13.25
CA PRO A 9 2.98 7.60 -12.38
C PRO A 9 3.40 6.30 -13.08
N GLY A 10 2.88 6.02 -14.29
CA GLY A 10 3.11 4.75 -14.98
C GLY A 10 2.49 3.54 -14.27
N LEU A 11 1.59 3.79 -13.31
CA LEU A 11 0.89 2.82 -12.48
C LEU A 11 -0.62 3.00 -12.67
N PRO A 12 -1.43 1.94 -12.52
CA PRO A 12 -2.88 2.07 -12.48
C PRO A 12 -3.31 2.85 -11.23
N ASP A 13 -4.45 3.54 -11.32
CA ASP A 13 -4.93 4.48 -10.29
C ASP A 13 -4.99 3.85 -8.90
N LEU A 14 -5.48 2.61 -8.79
CA LEU A 14 -5.53 1.90 -7.52
C LEU A 14 -4.13 1.73 -6.90
N GLN A 15 -3.14 1.36 -7.70
CA GLN A 15 -1.76 1.21 -7.21
C GLN A 15 -1.14 2.56 -6.86
N PHE A 16 -1.44 3.60 -7.64
CA PHE A 16 -1.00 4.97 -7.35
C PHE A 16 -1.54 5.46 -5.99
N VAL A 17 -2.85 5.34 -5.76
CA VAL A 17 -3.49 5.76 -4.51
C VAL A 17 -2.91 5.00 -3.32
N LEU A 18 -2.81 3.67 -3.42
CA LEU A 18 -2.26 2.83 -2.35
C LEU A 18 -0.79 3.16 -2.04
N MET A 19 0.01 3.40 -3.08
CA MET A 19 1.42 3.78 -2.94
C MET A 19 1.56 5.12 -2.22
N VAL A 20 0.86 6.16 -2.68
CA VAL A 20 0.93 7.49 -2.07
C VAL A 20 0.40 7.46 -0.64
N ALA A 21 -0.70 6.75 -0.38
CA ALA A 21 -1.24 6.59 0.97
C ALA A 21 -0.23 5.90 1.90
N ALA A 22 0.44 4.85 1.44
CA ALA A 22 1.48 4.16 2.21
C ALA A 22 2.68 5.09 2.48
N LEU A 23 3.13 5.87 1.51
CA LEU A 23 4.20 6.86 1.71
C LEU A 23 3.81 7.96 2.73
N CYS A 24 2.53 8.32 2.77
CA CYS A 24 2.01 9.31 3.70
C CYS A 24 1.97 8.81 5.15
N THR A 25 1.81 7.51 5.37
CA THR A 25 1.68 6.92 6.72
C THR A 25 2.96 6.24 7.19
N ALA A 26 3.88 5.92 6.27
CA ALA A 26 5.19 5.38 6.57
C ALA A 26 6.10 6.44 7.19
N ASP A 27 6.87 6.04 8.20
CA ASP A 27 7.88 6.88 8.85
C ASP A 27 9.17 6.88 8.02
N ILE A 28 9.13 7.50 6.84
CA ILE A 28 10.26 7.58 5.90
C ILE A 28 10.93 8.95 6.03
N PRO A 29 12.08 9.07 6.74
CA PRO A 29 12.77 10.35 6.92
C PRO A 29 13.36 10.89 5.61
N SER A 30 13.65 10.01 4.65
CA SER A 30 14.21 10.35 3.34
C SER A 30 13.19 10.84 2.32
N LEU A 31 11.89 10.89 2.67
CA LEU A 31 10.86 11.36 1.75
C LEU A 31 10.92 12.88 1.63
N ASN A 32 10.87 13.39 0.39
CA ASN A 32 10.92 14.83 0.11
C ASN A 32 9.68 15.62 0.55
N VAL A 33 8.60 14.94 0.93
CA VAL A 33 7.35 15.55 1.37
C VAL A 33 7.29 15.60 2.91
N PRO A 34 7.10 16.78 3.52
CA PRO A 34 7.03 16.94 4.96
C PRO A 34 5.80 16.24 5.55
N GLU A 35 5.88 15.91 6.84
CA GLU A 35 4.82 15.20 7.56
C GLU A 35 3.46 15.91 7.52
N ASP A 36 3.42 17.24 7.65
CA ASP A 36 2.17 18.01 7.60
C ASP A 36 1.43 17.87 6.25
N VAL A 37 2.18 17.86 5.14
CA VAL A 37 1.59 17.68 3.80
C VAL A 37 1.12 16.24 3.62
N ARG A 38 1.93 15.26 4.04
CA ARG A 38 1.52 13.84 4.05
C ARG A 38 0.23 13.60 4.83
N ARG A 39 0.15 14.20 6.02
CA ARG A 39 -1.04 14.11 6.88
C ARG A 39 -2.25 14.75 6.19
N THR A 40 -2.08 15.90 5.55
CA THR A 40 -3.15 16.57 4.81
C THR A 40 -3.66 15.73 3.64
N VAL A 41 -2.76 15.09 2.87
CA VAL A 41 -3.14 14.15 1.80
C VAL A 41 -3.97 13.01 2.38
N PHE A 42 -3.50 12.38 3.46
CA PHE A 42 -4.20 11.27 4.10
C PHE A 42 -5.57 11.69 4.65
N ASP A 43 -5.63 12.80 5.39
CA ASP A 43 -6.85 13.30 6.02
C ASP A 43 -7.93 13.62 4.97
N ARG A 44 -7.53 14.21 3.82
CA ARG A 44 -8.45 14.47 2.70
C ARG A 44 -8.94 13.19 2.02
N CYS A 45 -8.06 12.20 1.82
CA CYS A 45 -8.46 10.90 1.28
C CYS A 45 -9.39 10.15 2.24
N TRP A 46 -9.12 10.21 3.54
CA TRP A 46 -9.94 9.60 4.58
C TRP A 46 -11.34 10.20 4.60
N ALA A 47 -11.47 11.53 4.54
CA ALA A 47 -12.75 12.22 4.53
C ALA A 47 -13.63 11.89 3.32
N LEU A 48 -13.06 11.40 2.22
CA LEU A 48 -13.83 10.91 1.07
C LEU A 48 -14.43 9.51 1.31
N LEU A 49 -13.78 8.69 2.14
CA LEU A 49 -14.16 7.29 2.35
C LEU A 49 -14.95 7.08 3.65
N HIS A 50 -14.76 7.96 4.63
CA HIS A 50 -15.27 7.79 5.98
C HIS A 50 -15.89 9.08 6.52
N ASP A 51 -16.97 8.93 7.28
CA ASP A 51 -17.66 10.03 7.99
C ASP A 51 -17.04 10.32 9.38
N THR A 52 -15.93 9.65 9.71
CA THR A 52 -15.24 9.77 11.00
C THR A 52 -13.88 10.45 10.83
N PRO A 53 -13.29 11.04 11.89
CA PRO A 53 -11.92 11.53 11.82
C PRO A 53 -10.91 10.38 11.65
N PRO A 54 -9.77 10.63 10.97
CA PRO A 54 -8.73 9.63 10.80
C PRO A 54 -8.11 9.23 12.15
N PRO A 55 -7.65 7.97 12.29
CA PRO A 55 -7.05 7.50 13.53
C PRO A 55 -5.77 8.28 13.88
N ALA A 56 -5.53 8.43 15.19
CA ALA A 56 -4.38 9.17 15.70
C ALA A 56 -3.04 8.47 15.45
N GLY A 57 -3.02 7.12 15.47
CA GLY A 57 -1.80 6.34 15.28
C GLY A 57 -1.53 6.02 13.80
N ASN A 58 -0.31 6.26 13.34
CA ASN A 58 0.10 6.04 11.95
C ASN A 58 -0.11 4.58 11.49
N ALA A 59 0.14 3.61 12.37
CA ALA A 59 -0.07 2.19 12.07
C ALA A 59 -1.54 1.81 11.82
N GLN A 60 -2.49 2.63 12.27
CA GLN A 60 -3.93 2.42 12.09
C GLN A 60 -4.47 3.19 10.88
N ARG A 61 -3.67 4.07 10.29
CA ARG A 61 -4.02 4.87 9.10
C ARG A 61 -3.90 4.01 7.85
N VAL A 62 -4.92 3.20 7.61
CA VAL A 62 -5.04 2.35 6.43
C VAL A 62 -6.26 2.78 5.64
N LEU A 63 -6.09 3.07 4.36
CA LEU A 63 -7.23 3.31 3.45
C LEU A 63 -7.74 1.96 2.96
N ASP A 64 -8.98 1.62 3.30
CA ASP A 64 -9.66 0.47 2.69
C ASP A 64 -10.42 0.94 1.44
N LEU A 65 -9.93 0.51 0.28
CA LEU A 65 -10.51 0.85 -1.02
C LEU A 65 -11.42 -0.25 -1.57
N ARG A 66 -11.68 -1.33 -0.81
CA ARG A 66 -12.43 -2.49 -1.31
C ARG A 66 -13.89 -2.17 -1.58
N ALA A 67 -14.43 -1.22 -0.85
CA ALA A 67 -15.81 -0.74 -1.02
C ALA A 67 -15.93 0.43 -2.00
N GLY A 68 -14.82 0.92 -2.57
CA GLY A 68 -14.82 2.07 -3.47
C GLY A 68 -15.13 1.68 -4.91
N ASP A 69 -16.02 2.43 -5.56
CA ASP A 69 -16.27 2.36 -7.00
C ASP A 69 -15.24 3.20 -7.79
N GLU A 70 -15.22 3.06 -9.12
CA GLU A 70 -14.31 3.79 -10.01
C GLU A 70 -14.38 5.32 -9.82
N VAL A 71 -15.56 5.86 -9.52
CA VAL A 71 -15.76 7.30 -9.24
C VAL A 71 -15.03 7.72 -7.97
N THR A 72 -15.08 6.89 -6.92
CA THR A 72 -14.36 7.15 -5.67
C THR A 72 -12.85 7.11 -5.91
N LEU A 73 -12.39 6.16 -6.72
CA LEU A 73 -10.98 6.06 -7.07
C LEU A 73 -10.48 7.29 -7.84
N ASP A 74 -11.23 7.76 -8.84
CA ASP A 74 -10.90 8.98 -9.58
C ASP A 74 -10.85 10.21 -8.66
N ALA A 75 -11.81 10.34 -7.75
CA ALA A 75 -11.84 11.41 -6.75
C ALA A 75 -10.61 11.39 -5.84
N LEU A 76 -10.16 10.19 -5.41
CA LEU A 76 -8.94 10.03 -4.61
C LEU A 76 -7.69 10.45 -5.39
N VAL A 77 -7.57 10.05 -6.65
CA VAL A 77 -6.47 10.46 -7.54
C VAL A 77 -6.44 11.98 -7.66
N ALA A 78 -7.58 12.60 -7.93
CA ALA A 78 -7.71 14.05 -8.06
C ALA A 78 -7.32 14.78 -6.75
N VAL A 79 -7.78 14.29 -5.60
CA VAL A 79 -7.43 14.85 -4.28
C VAL A 79 -5.94 14.75 -4.01
N ILE A 80 -5.32 13.61 -4.29
CA ILE A 80 -3.88 13.42 -4.12
C ILE A 80 -3.10 14.40 -4.98
N ARG A 81 -3.38 14.43 -6.29
CA ARG A 81 -2.68 15.31 -7.24
C ARG A 81 -2.82 16.77 -6.86
N ASN A 82 -4.06 17.21 -6.62
CA ASN A 82 -4.33 18.61 -6.28
C ASN A 82 -3.66 19.02 -4.97
N THR A 83 -3.67 18.14 -3.95
CA THR A 83 -3.01 18.44 -2.67
C THR A 83 -1.50 18.52 -2.84
N LEU A 84 -0.88 17.59 -3.57
CA LEU A 84 0.56 17.61 -3.79
C LEU A 84 0.99 18.83 -4.63
N HIS A 85 0.25 19.16 -5.69
CA HIS A 85 0.48 20.35 -6.52
C HIS A 85 0.32 21.67 -5.75
N ASP A 86 -0.68 21.79 -4.89
CA ASP A 86 -0.90 22.98 -4.04
C ASP A 86 0.32 23.27 -3.14
N HIS A 87 1.01 22.20 -2.73
CA HIS A 87 2.24 22.26 -1.95
C HIS A 87 3.53 22.24 -2.81
N GLY A 88 3.42 22.27 -4.15
CA GLY A 88 4.54 22.35 -5.07
C GLY A 88 5.24 21.03 -5.39
N TYR A 89 4.63 19.89 -5.09
CA TYR A 89 5.19 18.56 -5.33
C TYR A 89 4.62 17.93 -6.59
N THR A 90 5.45 17.76 -7.61
CA THR A 90 5.15 17.03 -8.85
C THR A 90 5.83 15.67 -8.92
N THR A 91 6.85 15.44 -8.08
CA THR A 91 7.57 14.18 -7.99
C THR A 91 7.83 13.84 -6.53
N LEU A 92 7.49 12.61 -6.13
CA LEU A 92 7.83 12.05 -4.83
C LEU A 92 9.14 11.30 -4.94
N THR A 93 10.06 11.53 -4.01
CA THR A 93 11.36 10.86 -3.97
C THR A 93 11.63 10.37 -2.57
N TRP A 94 12.05 9.11 -2.44
CA TRP A 94 12.46 8.53 -1.17
C TRP A 94 13.63 7.58 -1.35
N ASP A 95 14.45 7.50 -0.31
CA ASP A 95 15.49 6.48 -0.21
C ASP A 95 15.16 5.60 1.00
N HIS A 96 14.49 4.49 0.71
CA HIS A 96 14.21 3.45 1.68
C HIS A 96 14.56 2.11 1.03
N GLY A 97 15.53 1.38 1.59
CA GLY A 97 15.75 -0.02 1.23
C GLY A 97 14.54 -0.88 1.61
N PRO A 98 14.39 -2.12 1.13
CA PRO A 98 13.37 -3.01 1.66
C PRO A 98 13.53 -3.11 3.20
N SER A 99 12.50 -2.71 3.96
CA SER A 99 12.53 -2.84 5.42
C SER A 99 12.56 -4.32 5.80
N GLU A 100 13.31 -4.66 6.84
CA GLU A 100 13.17 -5.98 7.45
C GLU A 100 11.74 -6.17 7.97
N PRO A 101 11.15 -7.37 7.80
CA PRO A 101 9.80 -7.63 8.28
C PRO A 101 9.75 -7.42 9.79
N THR A 102 8.98 -6.42 10.22
CA THR A 102 8.85 -6.04 11.63
C THR A 102 7.88 -6.92 12.42
N GLN A 103 7.09 -7.74 11.72
CA GLN A 103 6.22 -8.72 12.35
C GLN A 103 6.98 -10.03 12.54
N SER A 104 7.20 -10.40 13.81
CA SER A 104 7.62 -11.76 14.16
C SER A 104 6.63 -12.74 13.56
N THR A 105 7.10 -13.57 12.64
CA THR A 105 6.24 -14.54 12.00
C THR A 105 5.75 -15.54 13.05
N SER A 106 4.45 -15.79 13.10
CA SER A 106 3.91 -16.85 13.95
C SER A 106 4.57 -18.19 13.57
N PRO A 107 4.83 -19.09 14.53
CA PRO A 107 5.50 -20.36 14.25
C PRO A 107 4.73 -21.23 13.24
N ASP A 108 3.40 -21.07 13.19
CA ASP A 108 2.52 -21.74 12.22
C ASP A 108 2.76 -21.30 10.75
N ALA A 109 3.30 -20.10 10.54
CA ALA A 109 3.58 -19.57 9.20
C ALA A 109 4.99 -19.91 8.67
N GLN A 110 5.87 -20.46 9.51
CA GLN A 110 7.21 -20.91 9.11
C GLN A 110 7.22 -21.96 7.99
N PRO A 111 6.36 -23.00 7.99
CA PRO A 111 6.30 -23.93 6.86
C PRO A 111 5.87 -23.26 5.55
N LEU A 112 5.01 -22.24 5.61
CA LEU A 112 4.59 -21.48 4.42
C LEU A 112 5.74 -20.63 3.87
N ILE A 113 6.51 -19.99 4.75
CA ILE A 113 7.70 -19.23 4.36
C ILE A 113 8.75 -20.14 3.72
N ASP A 114 8.99 -21.32 4.29
CA ASP A 114 9.96 -22.27 3.73
C ASP A 114 9.54 -22.71 2.32
N ARG A 115 8.26 -23.02 2.11
CA ARG A 115 7.71 -23.32 0.77
C ARG A 115 7.85 -22.15 -0.21
N LEU A 116 7.61 -20.92 0.24
CA LEU A 116 7.78 -19.69 -0.56
C LEU A 116 9.22 -19.47 -1.01
N ARG A 117 10.22 -19.83 -0.19
CA ARG A 117 11.65 -19.69 -0.57
C ARG A 117 12.05 -20.56 -1.75
N TYR A 118 11.38 -21.69 -1.95
CA TYR A 118 11.60 -22.60 -3.08
C TYR A 118 10.55 -22.47 -4.18
N TRP A 119 9.61 -21.51 -4.05
CA TRP A 119 8.56 -21.33 -5.03
C TRP A 119 9.12 -20.64 -6.27
N ASP A 120 9.18 -21.39 -7.37
CA ASP A 120 9.36 -20.85 -8.71
C ASP A 120 8.00 -20.66 -9.39
N PRO A 121 7.64 -19.44 -9.82
CA PRO A 121 6.33 -19.17 -10.42
C PRO A 121 6.14 -19.82 -11.81
N ALA A 122 7.21 -20.27 -12.48
CA ALA A 122 7.12 -21.01 -13.73
C ALA A 122 6.90 -22.52 -13.51
N HIS A 123 7.11 -23.03 -12.30
CA HIS A 123 6.87 -24.43 -11.94
C HIS A 123 6.22 -24.57 -10.56
N PRO A 124 4.90 -24.31 -10.42
CA PRO A 124 4.21 -24.46 -9.15
C PRO A 124 4.27 -25.93 -8.68
N PRO A 125 4.55 -26.20 -7.39
CA PRO A 125 4.47 -27.54 -6.85
C PRO A 125 3.02 -28.04 -6.90
N PRO A 126 2.79 -29.36 -7.11
CA PRO A 126 1.45 -29.91 -7.08
C PRO A 126 0.81 -29.63 -5.73
N VAL A 127 -0.43 -29.14 -5.77
CA VAL A 127 -1.25 -29.01 -4.57
C VAL A 127 -1.64 -30.42 -4.14
N ASP A 128 -1.14 -30.88 -3.00
CA ASP A 128 -1.63 -32.10 -2.37
C ASP A 128 -3.02 -31.77 -1.80
N GLY A 129 -4.05 -31.99 -2.62
CA GLY A 129 -5.43 -31.99 -2.15
C GLY A 129 -5.65 -33.19 -1.23
N PRO A 130 -6.51 -33.10 -0.21
CA PRO A 130 -6.80 -34.24 0.66
C PRO A 130 -7.25 -35.40 -0.22
N SER A 131 -6.43 -36.45 -0.25
CA SER A 131 -6.70 -37.68 -0.98
C SER A 131 -8.01 -38.26 -0.47
N GLU A 132 -9.09 -38.11 -1.25
CA GLU A 132 -10.31 -38.87 -1.07
C GLU A 132 -9.96 -40.35 -1.23
N ALA A 133 -9.70 -41.00 -0.10
CA ALA A 133 -9.48 -42.42 -0.02
C ALA A 133 -10.82 -43.12 -0.23
N GLY A 134 -11.19 -43.33 -1.50
CA GLY A 134 -12.08 -44.41 -1.87
C GLY A 134 -11.35 -45.74 -1.73
N GLN A 135 -11.71 -46.56 -0.75
CA GLN A 135 -11.52 -48.01 -0.88
C GLN A 135 -12.50 -48.83 -0.01
N ASN A 136 -13.44 -49.45 -0.72
CA ASN A 136 -13.97 -50.81 -0.55
C ASN A 136 -14.91 -51.14 0.63
#